data_AF-A0A3C0NZX0-F1
#
_entry.id   AF-A0A3C0NZX0-F1
#
_cell.length_a   1.000
_cell.length_b   1.000
_cell.length_c   1.000
_cell.angle_alpha   90.00
_cell.angle_beta   90.00
_cell.angle_gamma   90.00
#
_symmetry.space_group_name_H-M   'P 1'
#
loop_
_entity.id
_entity.type
_entity.pdbx_description
1 polymer ?
#
loop_
_entity_poly.entity_id
_entity_poly.type
_entity_poly.pdbx_seq_one_letter_code
_entity_poly.pdbx_strand_id
1 'polypeptide(L)' 'MNANQILKIYGTDYLEMTVRLLEEADLAAQIPGREACIGIKPNLVVPSPADFGATTHPEIVEGIIEYLHANGFGNILIA' A
#
# COMPACT_ATOMS: atom_id res chain seq x y z
N MET A 1 -13.35 -9.15 -6.80
CA MET A 1 -12.23 -8.98 -7.75
C MET A 1 -11.96 -10.31 -8.48
N ASN A 2 -11.51 -10.29 -9.74
CA ASN A 2 -11.07 -11.51 -10.41
C ASN A 2 -9.63 -11.86 -10.02
N ALA A 3 -9.33 -13.15 -9.84
CA ALA A 3 -7.97 -13.60 -9.60
C ALA A 3 -7.05 -13.19 -10.76
N ASN A 4 -5.87 -12.66 -10.44
CA ASN A 4 -4.86 -12.17 -11.39
C ASN A 4 -5.28 -10.95 -12.25
N GLN A 5 -6.32 -10.22 -11.84
CA GLN A 5 -6.65 -8.94 -12.47
C GLN A 5 -5.61 -7.87 -12.10
N ILE A 6 -5.19 -7.08 -13.09
CA ILE A 6 -4.32 -5.91 -12.88
C ILE A 6 -5.18 -4.67 -12.76
N LEU A 7 -5.03 -3.92 -11.66
CA LEU A 7 -5.61 -2.59 -11.49
C LEU A 7 -4.56 -1.53 -11.77
N LYS A 8 -4.99 -0.44 -12.42
CA LYS A 8 -4.12 0.70 -12.69
C LYS A 8 -4.94 1.99 -12.68
N ILE A 9 -4.41 2.99 -11.99
CA ILE A 9 -4.94 4.35 -11.93
C ILE A 9 -3.81 5.36 -12.14
N TYR A 10 -4.15 6.58 -12.54
CA TYR A 10 -3.18 7.63 -12.88
C TYR A 10 -3.57 8.95 -12.21
N GLY A 11 -2.58 9.70 -11.74
CA GLY A 11 -2.76 10.96 -11.03
C GLY A 11 -1.53 11.29 -10.19
N THR A 12 -1.64 12.37 -9.42
CA THR A 12 -0.57 12.90 -8.56
C THR A 12 -0.91 12.87 -7.08
N ASP A 13 -2.14 12.46 -6.73
CA ASP A 13 -2.55 12.27 -5.34
C ASP A 13 -2.21 10.84 -4.91
N TYR A 14 -0.93 10.62 -4.57
CA TYR A 14 -0.39 9.29 -4.32
C TYR A 14 -1.07 8.57 -3.15
N LEU A 15 -1.43 9.30 -2.09
CA LEU A 15 -2.05 8.74 -0.90
C LEU A 15 -3.48 8.28 -1.20
N GLU A 16 -4.35 9.18 -1.69
CA GLU A 16 -5.76 8.83 -1.96
C GLU A 16 -5.85 7.72 -3.01
N MET A 17 -5.02 7.80 -4.06
CA MET A 17 -4.95 6.78 -5.09
C MET A 17 -4.54 5.42 -4.52
N THR A 18 -3.57 5.39 -3.60
CA THR A 18 -3.15 4.13 -2.97
C THR A 18 -4.30 3.50 -2.19
N VAL A 19 -4.99 4.27 -1.34
CA VAL A 19 -6.14 3.78 -0.57
C VAL A 19 -7.22 3.21 -1.50
N ARG A 20 -7.60 3.97 -2.55
CA ARG A 20 -8.61 3.55 -3.54
C ARG A 20 -8.23 2.28 -4.28
N LEU A 21 -6.95 2.11 -4.63
CA LEU A 21 -6.48 0.90 -5.30
C LEU A 21 -6.61 -0.33 -4.38
N LEU A 22 -6.29 -0.16 -3.08
CA LEU A 22 -6.37 -1.24 -2.09
C LEU A 22 -7.82 -1.62 -1.77
N GLU A 23 -8.73 -0.65 -1.75
CA GLU A 23 -10.18 -0.88 -1.65
C GLU A 23 -10.72 -1.68 -2.84
N GLU A 24 -10.43 -1.26 -4.08
CA GLU A 24 -10.86 -1.95 -5.29
C GLU A 24 -10.25 -3.36 -5.41
N ALA A 25 -9.04 -3.54 -4.88
CA ALA A 25 -8.38 -4.84 -4.80
C ALA A 25 -8.96 -5.77 -3.71
N ASP A 26 -9.82 -5.25 -2.83
CA ASP A 26 -10.35 -5.94 -1.66
C ASP A 26 -9.24 -6.63 -0.84
N LEU A 27 -8.14 -5.89 -0.60
CA LEU A 27 -6.94 -6.46 0.04
C LEU A 27 -7.27 -7.01 1.44
N ALA A 28 -8.10 -6.31 2.21
CA ALA A 28 -8.49 -6.72 3.55
C ALA A 28 -9.10 -8.13 3.59
N ALA A 29 -9.91 -8.51 2.59
CA ALA A 29 -10.50 -9.84 2.50
C ALA A 29 -9.47 -10.95 2.19
N GLN A 30 -8.28 -10.59 1.69
CA GLN A 30 -7.21 -11.52 1.36
C GLN A 30 -6.26 -11.78 2.54
N ILE A 31 -6.29 -10.95 3.59
CA ILE A 31 -5.44 -11.11 4.76
C ILE A 31 -6.09 -12.13 5.72
N PRO A 32 -5.36 -13.15 6.21
CA PRO A 32 -5.93 -14.26 7.00
C PRO A 32 -6.69 -13.86 8.27
N GLY A 33 -6.44 -12.68 8.83
CA GLY A 33 -7.14 -12.18 10.01
C GLY A 33 -6.53 -10.88 10.56
N ARG A 34 -7.24 -10.21 11.47
CA ARG A 34 -6.86 -8.90 12.02
C ARG A 34 -5.56 -8.92 12.83
N GLU A 35 -5.24 -10.06 13.44
CA GLU A 35 -4.03 -10.26 14.23
C GLU A 35 -2.80 -10.61 13.37
N ALA A 36 -2.96 -10.73 12.04
CA ALA A 36 -1.87 -11.06 11.14
C ALA A 36 -0.75 -10.02 11.25
N CYS A 37 0.49 -10.51 11.29
CA CYS A 37 1.68 -9.67 11.23
C CYS A 37 1.96 -9.31 9.77
N ILE A 38 1.91 -8.01 9.44
CA ILE A 38 2.00 -7.50 8.06
C ILE A 38 3.34 -6.79 7.88
N GLY A 39 4.16 -7.32 6.98
CA GLY A 39 5.41 -6.69 6.54
C GLY A 39 5.21 -5.81 5.31
N ILE A 40 5.52 -4.52 5.43
CA ILE A 40 5.62 -3.61 4.30
C ILE A 40 7.10 -3.44 3.99
N LYS A 41 7.51 -3.81 2.77
CA LYS A 41 8.90 -3.71 2.30
C LYS A 41 9.01 -2.63 1.23
N PRO A 42 9.10 -1.35 1.61
CA PRO A 42 9.19 -0.27 0.63
C PRO A 42 10.64 -0.10 0.15
N ASN A 43 10.81 0.41 -1.06
CA ASN A 43 12.13 0.79 -1.56
C ASN A 43 12.37 2.27 -1.22
N LEU A 44 12.62 2.59 0.05
CA LEU A 44 12.84 3.97 0.53
C LEU A 44 14.32 4.39 0.54
N VAL A 45 15.25 3.44 0.47
CA VAL A 45 16.68 3.67 0.72
C VAL A 45 17.43 3.84 -0.59
N VAL A 46 17.23 4.99 -1.24
CA VAL A 46 18.18 5.56 -2.19
C VAL A 46 18.09 7.09 -2.04
N PRO A 47 19.20 7.85 -1.96
CA PRO A 47 19.17 9.31 -1.93
C PRO A 47 18.84 9.88 -3.33
N SER A 48 17.72 9.46 -3.89
CA SER A 48 17.21 9.88 -5.19
C SER A 48 15.73 10.22 -5.04
N PRO A 49 15.27 11.37 -5.54
CA PRO A 49 13.84 11.68 -5.60
C PRO A 49 13.08 10.55 -6.31
N ALA A 50 11.91 10.18 -5.78
CA ALA A 50 11.06 9.11 -6.32
C ALA A 50 10.66 9.32 -7.79
N ASP A 51 10.68 10.58 -8.24
CA ASP A 51 10.41 10.99 -9.61
C ASP A 51 11.44 10.45 -10.63
N PHE A 52 12.65 10.08 -10.19
CA PHE A 52 13.67 9.43 -11.04
C PHE A 52 13.48 7.92 -11.17
N GLY A 53 12.47 7.36 -10.51
CA GLY A 53 12.32 5.91 -10.33
C GLY A 53 13.31 5.35 -9.30
N ALA A 54 13.23 4.04 -9.06
CA ALA A 54 13.99 3.28 -8.05
C ALA A 54 13.62 3.54 -6.57
N THR A 55 13.00 4.67 -6.22
CA THR A 55 12.46 4.94 -4.88
C THR A 55 10.94 5.02 -4.86
N THR A 56 10.32 4.52 -3.79
CA THR A 56 8.88 4.62 -3.54
C THR A 56 8.55 5.99 -2.93
N HIS A 57 7.52 6.68 -3.44
CA HIS A 57 6.96 7.87 -2.78
C HIS A 57 6.46 7.51 -1.36
N PRO A 58 6.92 8.19 -0.30
CA PRO A 58 6.50 7.89 1.08
C PRO A 58 4.98 7.86 1.28
N GLU A 59 4.25 8.70 0.54
CA GLU A 59 2.79 8.80 0.55
C GLU A 59 2.10 7.47 0.15
N ILE A 60 2.76 6.63 -0.65
CA ILE A 60 2.28 5.28 -0.98
C ILE A 60 2.35 4.39 0.26
N VAL A 61 3.44 4.47 1.03
CA VAL A 61 3.60 3.70 2.27
C VAL A 61 2.59 4.17 3.32
N GLU A 62 2.40 5.48 3.44
CA GLU A 62 1.37 6.09 4.28
C GLU A 62 -0.03 5.59 3.91
N GLY A 63 -0.43 5.66 2.64
CA GLY A 63 -1.73 5.18 2.19
C GLY A 63 -1.96 3.68 2.45
N ILE A 64 -0.93 2.84 2.35
CA ILE A 64 -1.01 1.42 2.74
C ILE A 64 -1.30 1.30 4.25
N ILE A 65 -0.59 2.03 5.09
CA ILE A 65 -0.75 1.99 6.55
C ILE A 65 -2.15 2.50 6.94
N GLU A 66 -2.60 3.61 6.36
CA GLU A 66 -3.94 4.16 6.60
C GLU A 66 -5.04 3.17 6.24
N TYR A 67 -4.97 2.56 5.06
CA TYR A 67 -5.92 1.54 4.63
C TYR A 67 -5.96 0.35 5.60
N LEU A 68 -4.78 -0.15 6.02
CA LEU A 68 -4.69 -1.29 6.94
C LEU A 68 -5.26 -0.95 8.32
N HIS A 69 -4.94 0.22 8.86
CA HIS A 69 -5.51 0.69 10.13
C HIS A 69 -7.03 0.87 10.04
N ALA A 70 -7.54 1.47 8.97
CA ALA A 70 -8.98 1.66 8.76
C ALA A 70 -9.75 0.33 8.70
N ASN A 71 -9.10 -0.76 8.26
CA ASN A 71 -9.66 -2.10 8.23
C ASN A 71 -9.39 -2.93 9.51
N GLY A 72 -8.76 -2.33 10.53
CA GLY A 72 -8.55 -2.92 11.85
C GLY A 72 -7.33 -3.84 11.96
N PHE A 73 -6.34 -3.72 11.06
CA PHE A 73 -5.05 -4.38 11.19
C PHE A 73 -4.09 -3.49 11.96
N GLY A 74 -3.51 -3.98 13.07
CA GLY A 74 -2.61 -3.19 13.92
C GLY A 74 -1.15 -3.68 13.97
N ASN A 75 -0.91 -4.94 13.60
CA ASN A 75 0.41 -5.57 13.70
C ASN A 75 1.23 -5.34 12.42
N ILE A 76 1.60 -4.08 12.17
CA ILE A 76 2.30 -3.63 10.95
C ILE A 76 3.77 -3.36 11.27
N LEU A 77 4.68 -3.83 10.42
CA LEU A 77 6.11 -3.51 10.46
C LEU A 77 6.61 -3.00 9.10
N ILE A 78 7.52 -2.04 9.14
CA ILE A 78 8.24 -1.55 7.96
C ILE A 78 9.61 -2.24 7.93
N ALA A 79 9.94 -2.90 6.82
CA ALA A 79 11.14 -3.73 6.64
C ALA A 79 12.02 -3.29 5.47
#